data_AF-A0A8K0G0T1-F1
#
_entry.id   AF-A0A8K0G0T1-F1
#
_cell.length_a   1.000
_cell.length_b   1.000
_cell.length_c   1.000
_cell.angle_alpha   90.00
_cell.angle_beta   90.00
_cell.angle_gamma   90.00
#
_symmetry.space_group_name_H-M   'P 1'
#
loop_
_entity.id
_entity.type
_entity.pdbx_description
1 polymer ?
#
loop_
_entity_poly.entity_id
_entity_poly.type
_entity_poly.pdbx_seq_one_letter_code
_entity_poly.pdbx_strand_id
1 'polypeptide(L)'
;MKRQEFFHLWRELSNFEELYQLVLVRCGIDNPSDLTTRTLRNNVSKTSSQISERWDKSGRRMNTFLQKFEDWLKGEDFLLFKGQLFHLNLKMPYTSRGSAGRPMKPFQDSSMKTKRRRVRDLVRDHSASKLTFAAGVALRAAGERSAANLVSEIATSHSDVVRELKNLREQQSKQRCMTPTEALALYVDTKSTSLSYKLNRKKALSMGHLLYPSYYALMKAKRACIPPENTILVTETEKRLRSEIENKSQEEQTQDHIYTIRTLIEKRSEKNKELYIACLDLKAAFDKVPRKYVWKALEELGVTPKLKRNIKRINTNSTGIVN
;
A
#
# COMPACT_ATOMS: atom_id res chain seq x y z
N MET A 1 6.16 28.76 41.33
CA MET A 1 5.93 27.97 42.57
C MET A 1 7.11 27.01 42.74
N LYS A 2 7.76 27.08 43.91
CA LYS A 2 8.89 26.21 44.25
C LYS A 2 8.42 24.80 44.58
N ARG A 3 9.29 23.80 44.41
CA ARG A 3 8.95 22.39 44.72
C ARG A 3 8.68 22.16 46.20
N GLN A 4 9.37 22.87 47.08
CA GLN A 4 9.12 22.80 48.52
C GLN A 4 7.70 23.25 48.88
N GLU A 5 7.24 24.37 48.32
CA GLU A 5 5.89 24.88 48.51
C GLU A 5 4.84 23.90 47.96
N PHE A 6 5.07 23.35 46.77
CA PHE A 6 4.21 22.34 46.18
C PHE A 6 4.14 21.04 47.00
N PHE A 7 5.24 20.63 47.64
CA PHE A 7 5.26 19.45 48.50
C PHE A 7 4.34 19.59 49.72
N HIS A 8 4.29 20.77 50.34
CA HIS A 8 3.35 21.02 51.44
C HIS A 8 1.89 20.89 50.98
N LEU A 9 1.56 21.50 49.83
CA LEU A 9 0.22 21.39 49.22
C LEU A 9 -0.14 19.96 48.83
N TRP A 10 0.81 19.23 48.24
CA TRP A 10 0.64 17.85 47.81
C TRP A 10 0.39 16.89 48.99
N ARG A 11 0.96 17.16 50.17
CA ARG A 11 0.77 16.32 51.35
C ARG A 11 -0.62 16.51 51.98
N GLU A 12 -1.13 17.74 51.95
CA GLU A 12 -2.44 18.08 52.55
C GLU A 12 -3.61 17.63 51.67
N LEU A 13 -3.39 17.53 50.36
CA LEU A 13 -4.44 17.22 49.38
C LEU A 13 -4.30 15.80 48.85
N SER A 14 -5.33 14.97 49.06
CA SER A 14 -5.41 13.63 48.48
C SER A 14 -5.95 13.63 47.04
N ASN A 15 -6.63 14.72 46.63
CA ASN A 15 -7.27 14.83 45.33
C ASN A 15 -6.42 15.63 44.33
N PHE A 16 -6.16 15.04 43.16
CA PHE A 16 -5.38 15.65 42.09
C PHE A 16 -6.04 16.91 41.50
N GLU A 17 -7.37 16.93 41.36
CA GLU A 17 -8.05 18.08 40.75
C GLU A 17 -8.03 19.30 41.67
N GLU A 18 -8.22 19.10 42.97
CA GLU A 18 -8.09 20.16 43.99
C GLU A 18 -6.67 20.71 44.04
N LEU A 19 -5.66 19.83 43.99
CA LEU A 19 -4.26 20.23 43.92
C LEU A 19 -3.97 21.06 42.66
N TYR A 20 -4.52 20.65 41.51
CA TYR A 20 -4.37 21.38 40.25
C TYR A 20 -5.02 22.77 40.29
N GLN A 21 -6.24 22.88 40.81
CA GLN A 21 -6.94 24.16 40.93
C GLN A 21 -6.21 25.11 41.89
N LEU A 22 -5.70 24.60 43.01
CA LEU A 22 -4.95 25.41 43.96
C LEU A 22 -3.63 25.91 43.38
N VAL A 23 -2.96 25.09 42.56
CA VAL A 23 -1.76 25.50 41.81
C VAL A 23 -2.08 26.61 40.81
N LEU A 24 -3.22 26.56 40.11
CA LEU A 24 -3.65 27.64 39.21
C LEU A 24 -3.85 28.96 39.97
N VAL A 25 -4.58 28.92 41.08
CA VAL A 25 -4.85 30.10 41.93
C VAL A 25 -3.56 30.67 42.50
N ARG A 26 -2.66 29.83 43.03
CA ARG A 26 -1.38 30.30 43.60
C ARG A 26 -0.37 30.79 42.57
N CYS A 27 -0.54 30.43 41.31
CA CYS A 27 0.31 30.91 40.23
C CYS A 27 -0.30 32.11 39.47
N GLY A 28 -1.49 32.57 39.85
CA GLY A 28 -2.17 33.70 39.20
C GLY A 28 -2.51 33.45 37.74
N ILE A 29 -2.84 32.20 37.38
CA ILE A 29 -3.18 31.82 36.00
C ILE A 29 -4.69 31.79 35.85
N ASP A 30 -5.25 32.88 35.33
CA ASP A 30 -6.68 32.98 34.99
C ASP A 30 -6.92 32.49 33.55
N ASN A 31 -7.87 31.58 33.36
CA ASN A 31 -8.27 31.00 32.07
C ASN A 31 -7.11 30.52 31.16
N PRO A 32 -6.42 29.41 31.52
CA PRO A 32 -5.33 28.86 30.72
C PRO A 32 -5.81 28.33 29.36
N SER A 33 -5.06 28.63 28.29
CA SER A 33 -5.28 28.02 26.96
C SER A 33 -5.19 26.48 27.01
N ASP A 34 -5.83 25.77 26.08
CA ASP A 34 -5.84 24.30 26.04
C ASP A 34 -4.43 23.67 26.09
N LEU A 35 -3.46 24.29 25.44
CA LEU A 35 -2.06 23.83 25.42
C LEU A 35 -1.37 24.06 26.78
N THR A 36 -1.65 25.21 27.41
CA THR A 36 -1.18 25.55 28.76
C THR A 36 -1.76 24.59 29.79
N THR A 37 -3.06 24.31 29.72
CA THR A 37 -3.79 23.38 30.60
C THR A 37 -3.19 21.99 30.55
N ARG A 38 -2.96 21.46 29.34
CA ARG A 38 -2.38 20.12 29.17
C ARG A 38 -0.95 20.04 29.72
N THR A 39 -0.14 21.05 29.46
CA THR A 39 1.26 21.10 29.90
C THR A 39 1.35 21.21 31.43
N LEU A 40 0.52 22.06 32.03
CA LEU A 40 0.47 22.26 33.47
C LEU A 40 0.01 20.99 34.19
N ARG A 41 -1.07 20.35 33.74
CA ARG A 41 -1.54 19.06 34.29
C ARG A 41 -0.44 17.99 34.27
N ASN A 42 0.30 17.89 33.15
CA ASN A 42 1.41 16.95 33.03
C ASN A 42 2.55 17.26 34.01
N ASN A 43 2.87 18.54 34.22
CA ASN A 43 3.93 18.94 35.16
C ASN A 43 3.54 18.71 36.62
N VAL A 44 2.29 19.02 36.99
CA VAL A 44 1.75 18.72 38.32
C VAL A 44 1.78 17.21 38.55
N SER A 45 1.24 16.41 37.61
CA SER A 45 1.25 14.94 37.72
C SER A 45 2.66 14.38 37.86
N LYS A 46 3.60 14.80 37.01
CA LYS A 46 4.99 14.36 37.05
C LYS A 46 5.67 14.73 38.38
N THR A 47 5.45 15.94 38.88
CA THR A 47 6.05 16.40 40.13
C THR A 47 5.46 15.66 41.32
N SER A 48 4.14 15.41 41.33
CA SER A 48 3.47 14.56 42.32
C SER A 48 4.07 13.15 42.36
N SER A 49 4.29 12.51 41.21
CA SER A 49 4.93 11.19 41.16
C SER A 49 6.36 11.23 41.68
N GLN A 50 7.13 12.26 41.32
CA GLN A 50 8.51 12.44 41.80
C GLN A 50 8.59 12.66 43.31
N ILE A 51 7.61 13.35 43.88
CA ILE A 51 7.47 13.53 45.33
C ILE A 51 7.10 12.21 45.99
N SER A 52 6.09 11.50 45.49
CA SER A 52 5.65 10.21 46.05
C SER A 52 6.80 9.20 46.12
N GLU A 53 7.56 9.05 45.03
CA GLU A 53 8.69 8.12 44.97
C GLU A 53 9.78 8.50 45.99
N ARG A 54 10.07 9.79 46.14
CA ARG A 54 11.07 10.28 47.11
C ARG A 54 10.55 10.20 48.55
N TRP A 55 9.26 10.38 48.75
CA TRP A 55 8.58 10.25 50.05
C TRP A 55 8.67 8.82 50.57
N ASP A 56 8.44 7.83 49.70
CA ASP A 56 8.63 6.42 50.01
C ASP A 56 10.10 6.08 50.32
N LYS A 57 11.06 6.65 49.56
CA LYS A 57 12.52 6.48 49.80
C LYS A 57 13.04 7.13 51.09
N SER A 58 12.25 7.98 51.72
CA SER A 58 12.53 8.56 53.04
C SER A 58 11.75 7.87 54.16
N GLY A 59 11.11 6.72 53.87
CA GLY A 59 10.27 6.01 54.83
C GLY A 59 9.08 6.83 55.30
N ARG A 60 8.62 7.78 54.48
CA ARG A 60 7.53 8.71 54.78
C ARG A 60 7.76 9.56 56.03
N ARG A 61 9.03 9.83 56.37
CA ARG A 61 9.42 10.70 57.49
C ARG A 61 9.78 12.08 56.97
N MET A 62 9.09 13.09 57.50
CA MET A 62 9.22 14.49 57.07
C MET A 62 10.66 15.00 57.17
N ASN A 63 11.26 14.90 58.35
CA ASN A 63 12.62 15.42 58.60
C ASN A 63 13.66 14.73 57.71
N THR A 64 13.51 13.41 57.53
CA THR A 64 14.38 12.62 56.64
C THR A 64 14.19 12.99 55.18
N PHE A 65 12.97 13.30 54.73
CA PHE A 65 12.70 13.76 53.37
C PHE A 65 13.28 15.15 53.09
N LEU A 66 13.04 16.11 53.99
CA LEU A 66 13.53 17.48 53.83
C LEU A 66 15.07 17.53 53.82
N GLN A 67 15.72 16.74 54.69
CA GLN A 67 17.19 16.69 54.76
C GLN A 67 17.80 15.93 53.57
N LYS A 68 17.24 14.78 53.18
CA LYS A 68 17.80 13.92 52.12
C LYS A 68 17.59 14.49 50.71
N PHE A 69 16.54 15.28 50.50
CA PHE A 69 16.19 15.86 49.20
C PHE A 69 16.20 17.39 49.20
N GLU A 70 16.92 18.01 50.13
CA GLU A 70 17.00 19.46 50.30
C GLU A 70 17.38 20.18 49.00
N ASP A 71 18.44 19.74 48.35
CA ASP A 71 18.92 20.33 47.08
C ASP A 71 17.88 20.19 45.95
N TRP A 72 17.13 19.09 45.94
CA TRP A 72 16.11 18.84 44.94
C TRP A 72 14.86 19.72 45.17
N LEU A 73 14.51 19.97 46.43
CA LEU A 73 13.41 20.83 46.86
C LEU A 73 13.71 22.32 46.64
N LYS A 74 14.98 22.72 46.81
CA LYS A 74 15.50 24.06 46.52
C LYS A 74 15.72 24.33 45.03
N GLY A 75 15.70 23.29 44.20
CA GLY A 75 15.84 23.39 42.75
C GLY A 75 14.75 24.24 42.08
N GLU A 76 14.97 24.57 40.81
CA GLU A 76 14.12 25.47 40.02
C GLU A 76 12.62 25.11 40.04
N ASP A 77 11.79 26.15 39.89
CA ASP A 77 10.34 26.05 39.76
C ASP A 77 9.97 24.95 38.77
N PHE A 78 9.21 23.94 39.21
CA PHE A 78 8.74 22.88 38.31
C PHE A 78 7.70 23.40 37.29
N LEU A 79 7.20 24.61 37.56
CA LEU A 79 6.34 25.39 36.69
C LEU A 79 7.09 26.29 35.73
N LEU A 80 8.44 26.29 35.72
CA LEU A 80 9.22 27.07 34.77
C LEU A 80 8.81 26.66 33.35
N PHE A 81 7.97 27.50 32.74
CA PHE A 81 7.75 27.47 31.31
C PHE A 81 9.11 27.80 30.72
N LYS A 82 9.82 26.80 30.18
CA LYS A 82 10.95 27.00 29.27
C LYS A 82 10.59 27.85 28.02
N GLY A 83 9.35 28.37 27.95
CA GLY A 83 8.79 29.20 26.90
C GLY A 83 8.14 30.50 27.40
N GLN A 84 8.48 31.05 28.56
CA GLN A 84 8.09 32.45 28.89
C GLN A 84 8.94 33.50 28.13
N LEU A 85 9.40 33.15 26.92
CA LEU A 85 10.19 33.98 26.00
C LEU A 85 9.49 34.18 24.65
N PHE A 86 8.20 33.89 24.52
CA PHE A 86 7.47 34.18 23.28
C PHE A 86 7.18 35.69 23.06
N HIS A 87 7.61 36.58 23.96
CA HIS A 87 7.37 38.02 23.80
C HIS A 87 8.61 38.91 23.56
N LEU A 88 9.84 38.43 23.57
CA LEU A 88 11.00 39.26 23.24
C LEU A 88 11.89 38.58 22.19
N ASN A 89 11.77 39.09 20.96
CA ASN A 89 12.59 38.80 19.79
C ASN A 89 14.10 38.84 20.11
N LEU A 90 14.72 37.69 20.42
CA LEU A 90 16.17 37.53 20.38
C LEU A 90 16.50 36.13 19.83
N LYS A 91 17.08 36.10 18.63
CA LYS A 91 17.60 34.89 17.98
C LYS A 91 18.76 34.32 18.79
N MET A 92 18.71 33.06 19.21
CA MET A 92 19.89 32.27 19.56
C MET A 92 19.67 30.75 19.33
N PRO A 93 20.75 29.95 19.20
CA PRO A 93 20.87 28.90 18.21
C PRO A 93 20.40 27.53 18.71
N TYR A 94 19.71 26.79 17.85
CA TYR A 94 19.27 25.43 18.11
C TYR A 94 20.44 24.44 18.03
N THR A 95 20.73 23.73 19.13
CA THR A 95 21.25 22.37 19.05
C THR A 95 20.09 21.39 19.24
N SER A 96 19.62 20.83 18.13
CA SER A 96 18.53 19.86 18.07
C SER A 96 18.91 18.53 18.75
N ARG A 97 18.37 18.26 19.95
CA ARG A 97 18.24 16.88 20.45
C ARG A 97 16.93 16.30 19.92
N GLY A 98 17.05 15.26 19.09
CA GLY A 98 15.95 14.69 18.31
C GLY A 98 14.81 14.13 19.16
N SER A 99 13.57 14.38 18.72
CA SER A 99 12.36 13.79 19.29
C SER A 99 12.36 12.27 19.08
N ALA A 100 12.16 11.50 20.14
CA ALA A 100 11.97 10.06 20.07
C ALA A 100 10.78 9.73 19.16
N GLY A 101 11.06 9.10 18.02
CA GLY A 101 10.08 8.71 17.02
C GLY A 101 10.76 7.94 15.88
N ARG A 102 9.97 7.19 15.11
CA ARG A 102 10.48 6.52 13.90
C ARG A 102 11.10 7.58 12.98
N PRO A 103 12.32 7.36 12.46
CA PRO A 103 12.98 8.32 11.59
C PRO A 103 12.05 8.70 10.43
N MET A 104 11.82 10.00 10.27
CA MET A 104 10.98 10.52 9.20
C MET A 104 11.72 10.38 7.88
N LYS A 105 11.06 9.77 6.89
CA LYS A 105 11.52 9.81 5.50
C LYS A 105 11.64 11.27 5.01
N PRO A 106 12.60 11.56 4.10
CA PRO A 106 12.68 12.83 3.40
C PRO A 106 11.33 13.21 2.79
N PHE A 107 11.11 14.52 2.62
CA PHE A 107 9.84 15.02 2.08
C PHE A 107 9.56 14.41 0.71
N GLN A 108 10.57 14.31 -0.17
CA GLN A 108 10.43 13.79 -1.53
C GLN A 108 9.99 12.31 -1.57
N ASP A 109 10.48 11.49 -0.65
CA ASP A 109 10.21 10.04 -0.61
C ASP A 109 8.95 9.66 0.18
N SER A 110 8.25 10.66 0.72
CA SER A 110 7.02 10.46 1.49
C SER A 110 5.81 10.27 0.58
N SER A 111 4.84 9.46 1.02
CA SER A 111 3.57 9.28 0.31
C SER A 111 2.81 10.61 0.17
N MET A 112 1.94 10.72 -0.84
CA MET A 112 1.18 11.95 -1.08
C MET A 112 0.31 12.37 0.12
N LYS A 113 -0.27 11.39 0.82
CA LYS A 113 -1.03 11.62 2.07
C LYS A 113 -0.15 12.28 3.14
N THR A 114 1.08 11.80 3.31
CA THR A 114 2.03 12.35 4.27
C THR A 114 2.53 13.73 3.85
N LYS A 115 2.84 13.95 2.57
CA LYS A 115 3.22 15.26 2.03
C LYS A 115 2.12 16.30 2.30
N ARG A 116 0.87 15.99 1.97
CA ARG A 116 -0.30 16.87 2.25
C ARG A 116 -0.46 17.17 3.75
N ARG A 117 -0.28 16.17 4.63
CA ARG A 117 -0.34 16.38 6.08
C ARG A 117 0.76 17.33 6.56
N ARG A 118 1.99 17.18 6.05
CA ARG A 118 3.15 18.00 6.46
C ARG A 118 3.05 19.46 6.00
N VAL A 119 2.39 19.74 4.88
CA VAL A 119 2.23 21.11 4.33
C VAL A 119 0.88 21.72 4.75
N ARG A 120 0.06 21.02 5.53
CA ARG A 120 -1.30 21.44 5.89
C ARG A 120 -1.32 22.82 6.54
N ASP A 121 -0.44 23.06 7.51
CA ASP A 121 -0.39 24.33 8.22
C ASP A 121 0.03 25.47 7.29
N LEU A 122 1.00 25.24 6.39
CA LEU A 122 1.38 26.21 5.36
C LEU A 122 0.20 26.61 4.46
N VAL A 123 -0.60 25.65 4.01
CA VAL A 123 -1.77 25.93 3.14
C VAL A 123 -2.90 26.61 3.91
N ARG A 124 -3.10 26.27 5.19
CA ARG A 124 -4.13 26.89 6.03
C ARG A 124 -3.78 28.35 6.35
N ASP A 125 -2.53 28.60 6.67
CA ASP A 125 -2.10 29.87 7.26
C ASP A 125 -1.70 30.91 6.20
N HIS A 126 -1.57 30.52 4.92
CA HIS A 126 -1.08 31.39 3.84
C HIS A 126 -1.97 31.33 2.59
N SER A 127 -2.15 32.48 1.94
CA SER A 127 -2.88 32.56 0.66
C SER A 127 -2.11 31.90 -0.48
N ALA A 128 -2.83 31.44 -1.51
CA ALA A 128 -2.24 30.83 -2.70
C ALA A 128 -1.23 31.75 -3.41
N SER A 129 -1.54 33.05 -3.49
CA SER A 129 -0.62 34.04 -4.07
C SER A 129 0.68 34.14 -3.26
N LYS A 130 0.59 34.22 -1.92
CA LYS A 130 1.75 34.29 -1.02
C LYS A 130 2.62 33.02 -1.13
N LEU A 131 2.00 31.84 -1.21
CA LEU A 131 2.71 30.56 -1.39
C LEU A 131 3.39 30.47 -2.76
N THR A 132 2.75 30.97 -3.81
CA THR A 132 3.29 30.94 -5.17
C THR A 132 4.49 31.86 -5.31
N PHE A 133 4.41 33.06 -4.71
CA PHE A 133 5.55 33.96 -4.61
C PHE A 133 6.70 33.37 -3.81
N ALA A 134 6.42 32.76 -2.65
CA ALA A 134 7.42 32.09 -1.83
C ALA A 134 8.12 30.94 -2.57
N ALA A 135 7.36 30.15 -3.35
CA ALA A 135 7.93 29.11 -4.21
C ALA A 135 8.88 29.70 -5.27
N GLY A 136 8.50 30.80 -5.92
CA GLY A 136 9.36 31.51 -6.87
C GLY A 136 10.66 32.04 -6.26
N VAL A 137 10.61 32.54 -5.02
CA VAL A 137 11.82 32.97 -4.28
C VAL A 137 12.73 31.78 -3.99
N ALA A 138 12.17 30.66 -3.50
CA ALA A 138 12.93 29.46 -3.21
C ALA A 138 13.60 28.85 -4.45
N LEU A 139 12.90 28.81 -5.59
CA LEU A 139 13.44 28.30 -6.85
C LEU A 139 14.61 29.16 -7.38
N ARG A 140 14.50 30.49 -7.28
CA ARG A 140 15.62 31.38 -7.66
C ARG A 140 16.83 31.19 -6.75
N ALA A 141 16.61 31.04 -5.44
CA ALA A 141 17.68 30.75 -4.49
C ALA A 141 18.36 29.40 -4.77
N ALA A 142 17.62 28.41 -5.28
CA ALA A 142 18.15 27.13 -5.73
C ALA A 142 18.84 27.18 -7.12
N GLY A 143 18.84 28.35 -7.80
CA GLY A 143 19.41 28.52 -9.14
C GLY A 143 18.46 28.18 -10.30
N GLU A 144 17.24 27.74 -10.02
CA GLU A 144 16.25 27.34 -11.03
C GLU A 144 15.41 28.53 -11.53
N ARG A 145 16.07 29.44 -12.27
CA ARG A 145 15.42 30.67 -12.77
C ARG A 145 14.26 30.39 -13.73
N SER A 146 14.42 29.42 -14.63
CA SER A 146 13.38 29.06 -15.60
C SER A 146 12.12 28.55 -14.91
N ALA A 147 12.26 27.68 -13.91
CA ALA A 147 11.14 27.17 -13.13
C ALA A 147 10.44 28.29 -12.35
N ALA A 148 11.20 29.22 -11.77
CA ALA A 148 10.63 30.35 -11.04
C ALA A 148 9.82 31.28 -11.95
N ASN A 149 10.29 31.52 -13.18
CA ASN A 149 9.59 32.35 -14.16
C ASN A 149 8.28 31.69 -14.63
N LEU A 150 8.30 30.37 -14.87
CA LEU A 150 7.10 29.60 -15.20
C LEU A 150 6.06 29.64 -14.07
N VAL A 151 6.49 29.47 -12.82
CA VAL A 151 5.58 29.52 -11.66
C VAL A 151 4.94 30.90 -11.53
N SER A 152 5.69 32.00 -11.77
CA SER A 152 5.08 33.34 -11.80
C SER A 152 4.14 33.53 -12.99
N GLU A 153 4.51 33.04 -14.17
CA GLU A 153 3.71 33.17 -15.39
C GLU A 153 2.37 32.42 -15.27
N ILE A 154 2.38 31.23 -14.68
CA ILE A 154 1.15 30.46 -14.40
C ILE A 154 0.28 31.15 -13.35
N ALA A 155 0.90 31.82 -12.38
CA ALA A 155 0.18 32.54 -11.33
C ALA A 155 -0.52 33.81 -11.83
N THR A 156 0.05 34.45 -12.86
CA THR A 156 -0.47 35.68 -13.47
C THR A 156 -1.33 35.43 -14.70
N SER A 157 -1.15 34.30 -15.38
CA SER A 157 -1.93 33.96 -16.57
C SER A 157 -3.37 33.63 -16.17
N HIS A 158 -4.30 34.41 -16.73
CA HIS A 158 -5.71 34.09 -16.70
C HIS A 158 -5.96 32.72 -17.36
N SER A 159 -7.01 32.04 -16.90
CA SER A 159 -7.37 30.63 -17.13
C SER A 159 -7.23 30.05 -18.54
N ASP A 160 -7.11 30.87 -19.58
CA ASP A 160 -7.13 30.47 -20.97
C ASP A 160 -5.84 29.81 -21.46
N VAL A 161 -4.66 30.31 -21.07
CA VAL A 161 -3.38 29.69 -21.44
C VAL A 161 -3.21 28.33 -20.73
N VAL A 162 -3.63 28.25 -19.47
CA VAL A 162 -3.64 26.98 -18.71
C VAL A 162 -4.63 25.99 -19.32
N ARG A 163 -5.79 26.47 -19.79
CA ARG A 163 -6.80 25.67 -20.50
C ARG A 163 -6.27 25.19 -21.84
N GLU A 164 -5.55 26.01 -22.58
CA GLU A 164 -4.96 25.66 -23.88
C GLU A 164 -3.80 24.66 -23.73
N LEU A 165 -2.91 24.85 -22.76
CA LEU A 165 -1.87 23.87 -22.40
C LEU A 165 -2.47 22.55 -21.92
N LYS A 166 -3.57 22.60 -21.15
CA LYS A 166 -4.31 21.41 -20.76
C LYS A 166 -4.93 20.72 -21.97
N ASN A 167 -5.51 21.46 -22.91
CA ASN A 167 -6.09 20.94 -24.15
C ASN A 167 -5.03 20.32 -25.06
N LEU A 168 -3.84 20.94 -25.20
CA LEU A 168 -2.70 20.39 -25.96
C LEU A 168 -2.18 19.09 -25.33
N ARG A 169 -2.10 19.03 -24.01
CA ARG A 169 -1.72 17.82 -23.27
C ARG A 169 -2.79 16.72 -23.36
N GLU A 170 -4.06 17.11 -23.32
CA GLU A 170 -5.18 16.21 -23.53
C GLU A 170 -5.22 15.67 -24.97
N GLN A 171 -4.91 16.51 -25.97
CA GLN A 171 -4.74 16.10 -27.36
C GLN A 171 -3.60 15.09 -27.53
N GLN A 172 -2.45 15.26 -26.84
CA GLN A 172 -1.39 14.25 -26.81
C GLN A 172 -1.82 12.95 -26.11
N SER A 173 -2.75 13.02 -25.14
CA SER A 173 -3.30 11.85 -24.45
C SER A 173 -4.43 11.13 -25.20
N LYS A 174 -4.96 11.71 -26.28
CA LYS A 174 -6.01 11.12 -27.14
C LYS A 174 -5.51 10.01 -28.05
N GLN A 175 -4.51 9.23 -27.65
CA GLN A 175 -4.33 7.94 -28.30
C GLN A 175 -5.55 7.08 -27.96
N ARG A 176 -6.44 6.91 -28.94
CA ARG A 176 -7.66 6.12 -28.80
C ARG A 176 -7.27 4.71 -28.35
N CYS A 177 -7.67 4.36 -27.14
CA CYS A 177 -7.65 2.98 -26.68
C CYS A 177 -8.78 2.22 -27.38
N MET A 178 -8.51 0.99 -27.84
CA MET A 178 -9.55 0.10 -28.35
C MET A 178 -10.56 -0.17 -27.24
N THR A 179 -11.85 -0.18 -27.59
CA THR A 179 -12.89 -0.61 -26.65
C THR A 179 -12.75 -2.10 -26.35
N PRO A 180 -13.26 -2.60 -25.21
CA PRO A 180 -13.21 -4.03 -24.90
C PRO A 180 -13.84 -4.91 -26.00
N THR A 181 -14.87 -4.40 -26.67
CA THR A 181 -15.57 -5.10 -27.77
C THR A 181 -14.74 -5.10 -29.05
N GLU A 182 -14.13 -3.97 -29.42
CA GLU A 182 -13.21 -3.89 -30.57
C GLU A 182 -11.99 -4.80 -30.38
N ALA A 183 -11.43 -4.80 -29.17
CA ALA A 183 -10.31 -5.67 -28.82
C ALA A 183 -10.71 -7.14 -28.82
N LEU A 184 -11.95 -7.48 -28.43
CA LEU A 184 -12.46 -8.84 -28.51
C LEU A 184 -12.65 -9.30 -29.97
N ALA A 185 -13.20 -8.43 -30.84
CA ALA A 185 -13.34 -8.73 -32.26
C ALA A 185 -11.97 -9.03 -32.89
N LEU A 186 -11.00 -8.14 -32.68
CA LEU A 186 -9.63 -8.34 -33.14
C LEU A 186 -9.01 -9.63 -32.57
N TYR A 187 -9.24 -9.93 -31.29
CA TYR A 187 -8.71 -11.13 -30.63
C TYR A 187 -9.25 -12.42 -31.27
N VAL A 188 -10.53 -12.43 -31.65
CA VAL A 188 -11.19 -13.56 -32.32
C VAL A 188 -10.73 -13.68 -33.77
N ASP A 189 -10.76 -12.58 -34.53
CA ASP A 189 -10.41 -12.57 -35.96
C ASP A 189 -8.95 -12.97 -36.20
N THR A 190 -8.04 -12.51 -35.33
CA THR A 190 -6.61 -12.85 -35.40
C THR A 190 -6.27 -14.20 -34.80
N LYS A 191 -7.25 -14.92 -34.23
CA LYS A 191 -7.04 -16.17 -33.48
C LYS A 191 -5.93 -16.02 -32.42
N SER A 192 -5.89 -14.87 -31.75
CA SER A 192 -4.87 -14.57 -30.75
C SER A 192 -4.99 -15.45 -29.52
N THR A 193 -3.85 -15.91 -28.98
CA THR A 193 -3.82 -16.59 -27.67
C THR A 193 -3.79 -15.57 -26.53
N SER A 194 -4.10 -16.03 -25.31
CA SER A 194 -4.02 -15.21 -24.10
C SER A 194 -2.63 -14.59 -23.93
N LEU A 195 -1.59 -15.39 -24.21
CA LEU A 195 -0.20 -14.98 -24.12
C LEU A 195 0.13 -13.92 -25.19
N SER A 196 -0.23 -14.16 -26.44
CA SER A 196 0.00 -13.22 -27.55
C SER A 196 -0.61 -11.84 -27.26
N TYR A 197 -1.88 -11.81 -26.84
CA TYR A 197 -2.55 -10.55 -26.50
C TYR A 197 -1.86 -9.80 -25.34
N LYS A 198 -1.48 -10.53 -24.28
CA LYS A 198 -0.79 -9.93 -23.13
C LYS A 198 0.58 -9.37 -23.52
N LEU A 199 1.33 -10.06 -24.38
CA LEU A 199 2.63 -9.59 -24.89
C LEU A 199 2.47 -8.35 -25.75
N ASN A 200 1.53 -8.33 -26.70
CA ASN A 200 1.24 -7.18 -27.55
C ASN A 200 0.86 -5.95 -26.72
N ARG A 201 -0.01 -6.14 -25.71
CA ARG A 201 -0.35 -5.08 -24.77
C ARG A 201 0.87 -4.59 -23.97
N LYS A 202 1.69 -5.50 -23.45
CA LYS A 202 2.90 -5.13 -22.69
C LYS A 202 3.88 -4.34 -23.56
N LYS A 203 4.05 -4.73 -24.82
CA LYS A 203 4.90 -4.05 -25.78
C LYS A 203 4.37 -2.65 -26.11
N ALA A 204 3.07 -2.50 -26.38
CA ALA A 204 2.45 -1.20 -26.60
C ALA A 204 2.63 -0.26 -25.40
N LEU A 205 2.42 -0.77 -24.18
CA LEU A 205 2.64 -0.01 -22.94
C LEU A 205 4.09 0.43 -22.77
N SER A 206 5.06 -0.44 -23.10
CA SER A 206 6.49 -0.08 -23.03
C SER A 206 6.89 1.03 -23.99
N MET A 207 6.12 1.19 -25.08
CA MET A 207 6.28 2.27 -26.06
C MET A 207 5.44 3.51 -25.71
N GLY A 208 4.77 3.52 -24.55
CA GLY A 208 3.93 4.63 -24.11
C GLY A 208 2.53 4.66 -24.75
N HIS A 209 2.15 3.62 -25.49
CA HIS A 209 0.85 3.53 -26.16
C HIS A 209 -0.17 2.75 -25.32
N LEU A 210 -1.31 3.39 -25.02
CA LEU A 210 -2.44 2.79 -24.31
C LEU A 210 -3.48 2.20 -25.28
N LEU A 211 -3.02 1.48 -26.31
CA LEU A 211 -3.88 0.99 -27.39
C LEU A 211 -4.81 -0.17 -26.97
N TYR A 212 -4.31 -1.13 -26.19
CA TYR A 212 -5.05 -2.35 -25.87
C TYR A 212 -5.66 -2.33 -24.46
N PRO A 213 -6.96 -2.66 -24.30
CA PRO A 213 -7.58 -2.79 -22.98
C PRO A 213 -6.99 -3.98 -22.22
N SER A 214 -7.24 -4.03 -20.90
CA SER A 214 -6.74 -5.13 -20.07
C SER A 214 -7.34 -6.47 -20.51
N TYR A 215 -6.59 -7.56 -20.31
CA TYR A 215 -7.09 -8.90 -20.62
C TYR A 215 -8.38 -9.22 -19.84
N TYR A 216 -8.51 -8.72 -18.61
CA TYR A 216 -9.73 -8.84 -17.82
C TYR A 216 -10.93 -8.17 -18.50
N ALA A 217 -10.76 -6.95 -19.02
CA ALA A 217 -11.84 -6.24 -19.72
C ALA A 217 -12.28 -6.98 -20.99
N LEU A 218 -11.32 -7.55 -21.73
CA LEU A 218 -11.59 -8.39 -22.90
C LEU A 218 -12.38 -9.65 -22.52
N MET A 219 -12.00 -10.34 -21.45
CA MET A 219 -12.73 -11.52 -20.96
C MET A 219 -14.13 -11.19 -20.45
N LYS A 220 -14.31 -10.01 -19.83
CA LYS A 220 -15.63 -9.52 -19.41
C LYS A 220 -16.53 -9.30 -20.64
N ALA A 221 -16.02 -8.65 -21.69
CA ALA A 221 -16.74 -8.49 -22.95
C ALA A 221 -17.09 -9.86 -23.57
N LYS A 222 -16.14 -10.81 -23.56
CA LYS A 222 -16.37 -12.17 -24.06
C LYS A 222 -17.53 -12.86 -23.35
N ARG A 223 -17.59 -12.76 -22.01
CA ARG A 223 -18.69 -13.33 -21.21
C ARG A 223 -20.03 -12.66 -21.49
N ALA A 224 -20.04 -11.35 -21.73
CA ALA A 224 -21.27 -10.63 -22.07
C ALA A 224 -21.86 -11.07 -23.41
N CYS A 225 -21.06 -11.64 -24.32
CA CYS A 225 -21.52 -12.23 -25.58
C CYS A 225 -22.05 -13.67 -25.43
N ILE A 226 -21.95 -14.29 -24.25
CA ILE A 226 -22.47 -15.63 -24.00
C ILE A 226 -23.95 -15.49 -23.62
N PRO A 227 -24.87 -16.25 -24.25
CA PRO A 227 -26.28 -16.25 -23.86
C PRO A 227 -26.47 -16.65 -22.39
N PRO A 228 -27.45 -16.05 -21.67
CA PRO A 228 -27.77 -16.45 -20.31
C PRO A 228 -28.27 -17.91 -20.26
N GLU A 229 -27.94 -18.62 -19.19
CA GLU A 229 -28.19 -20.07 -19.03
C GLU A 229 -29.66 -20.45 -19.26
N ASN A 230 -30.58 -19.55 -18.96
CA ASN A 230 -32.03 -19.75 -19.04
C ASN A 230 -32.55 -19.84 -20.48
N THR A 231 -31.76 -19.45 -21.47
CA THR A 231 -32.14 -19.44 -22.90
C THR A 231 -31.71 -20.73 -23.61
N ILE A 232 -30.92 -21.58 -22.95
CA ILE A 232 -30.37 -22.79 -23.55
C ILE A 232 -31.20 -23.99 -23.06
N LEU A 233 -32.14 -24.44 -23.90
CA LEU A 233 -32.84 -25.71 -23.71
C LEU A 233 -31.85 -26.86 -23.97
N VAL A 234 -31.11 -27.24 -22.94
CA VAL A 234 -30.12 -28.32 -23.01
C VAL A 234 -30.80 -29.66 -22.71
N THR A 235 -30.99 -30.50 -23.73
CA THR A 235 -31.24 -31.94 -23.55
C THR A 235 -30.06 -32.58 -22.81
N GLU A 236 -30.35 -33.58 -21.98
CA GLU A 236 -29.55 -34.15 -20.88
C GLU A 236 -28.07 -34.48 -21.17
N THR A 237 -27.67 -34.59 -22.43
CA THR A 237 -26.32 -34.95 -22.88
C THR A 237 -25.26 -33.85 -22.72
N GLU A 238 -25.63 -32.57 -22.61
CA GLU A 238 -24.66 -31.45 -22.70
C GLU A 238 -24.25 -30.83 -21.36
N LYS A 239 -24.95 -31.14 -20.26
CA LYS A 239 -24.70 -30.56 -18.93
C LYS A 239 -23.32 -30.92 -18.37
N ARG A 240 -22.75 -32.07 -18.78
CA ARG A 240 -21.45 -32.57 -18.31
C ARG A 240 -20.26 -31.81 -18.92
N LEU A 241 -20.42 -31.25 -20.11
CA LEU A 241 -19.37 -30.50 -20.83
C LEU A 241 -19.11 -29.10 -20.26
N ARG A 242 -20.11 -28.48 -19.59
CA ARG A 242 -20.00 -27.09 -19.12
C ARG A 242 -19.20 -26.95 -17.83
N SER A 243 -19.35 -27.88 -16.89
CA SER A 243 -18.56 -27.88 -15.64
C SER A 243 -17.07 -28.13 -15.86
N GLU A 244 -16.69 -28.69 -17.00
CA GLU A 244 -15.29 -28.99 -17.36
C GLU A 244 -14.57 -27.80 -18.00
N ILE A 245 -15.31 -26.81 -18.52
CA ILE A 245 -14.80 -25.60 -19.20
C ILE A 245 -14.37 -24.51 -18.20
N GLU A 246 -14.72 -24.64 -16.92
CA GLU A 246 -14.52 -23.59 -15.90
C GLU A 246 -13.17 -23.65 -15.15
N ASN A 247 -12.29 -24.62 -15.45
CA ASN A 247 -11.01 -24.83 -14.75
C ASN A 247 -9.77 -24.49 -15.63
N LYS A 248 -9.60 -23.22 -16.03
CA LYS A 248 -8.49 -22.80 -16.93
C LYS A 248 -7.15 -22.51 -16.25
N SER A 249 -6.19 -23.44 -16.46
CA SER A 249 -4.81 -23.10 -16.87
C SER A 249 -4.05 -24.22 -17.62
N GLN A 250 -4.69 -25.35 -17.98
CA GLN A 250 -4.12 -26.42 -18.82
C GLN A 250 -4.88 -26.68 -20.14
N GLU A 251 -5.77 -25.77 -20.55
CA GLU A 251 -6.84 -26.10 -21.50
C GLU A 251 -6.53 -26.01 -23.01
N GLU A 252 -5.37 -25.53 -23.46
CA GLU A 252 -5.13 -25.41 -24.91
C GLU A 252 -5.03 -26.80 -25.59
N GLN A 253 -4.53 -27.83 -24.91
CA GLN A 253 -4.47 -29.19 -25.48
C GLN A 253 -5.79 -29.95 -25.38
N THR A 254 -6.57 -29.77 -24.31
CA THR A 254 -7.82 -30.52 -24.11
C THR A 254 -8.93 -30.04 -25.04
N GLN A 255 -8.98 -28.74 -25.34
CA GLN A 255 -9.97 -28.17 -26.26
C GLN A 255 -9.76 -28.67 -27.70
N ASP A 256 -8.51 -28.80 -28.14
CA ASP A 256 -8.18 -29.31 -29.47
C ASP A 256 -8.54 -30.80 -29.63
N HIS A 257 -8.29 -31.63 -28.62
CA HIS A 257 -8.70 -33.04 -28.64
C HIS A 257 -10.24 -33.17 -28.64
N ILE A 258 -10.96 -32.38 -27.84
CA ILE A 258 -12.43 -32.36 -27.85
C ILE A 258 -12.96 -31.94 -29.23
N TYR A 259 -12.40 -30.88 -29.80
CA TYR A 259 -12.77 -30.42 -31.14
C TYR A 259 -12.50 -31.49 -32.21
N THR A 260 -11.37 -32.18 -32.12
CA THR A 260 -11.01 -33.28 -33.03
C THR A 260 -12.01 -34.42 -32.95
N ILE A 261 -12.38 -34.85 -31.74
CA ILE A 261 -13.38 -35.92 -31.54
C ILE A 261 -14.74 -35.48 -32.10
N ARG A 262 -15.18 -34.25 -31.84
CA ARG A 262 -16.43 -33.70 -32.42
C ARG A 262 -16.42 -33.69 -33.94
N THR A 263 -15.34 -33.20 -34.53
CA THR A 263 -15.16 -33.18 -35.99
C THR A 263 -15.20 -34.59 -36.58
N LEU A 264 -14.64 -35.60 -35.89
CA LEU A 264 -14.70 -37.00 -36.32
C LEU A 264 -16.12 -37.57 -36.26
N ILE A 265 -16.88 -37.24 -35.21
CA ILE A 265 -18.29 -37.62 -35.08
C ILE A 265 -19.11 -37.02 -36.22
N GLU A 266 -18.99 -35.71 -36.46
CA GLU A 266 -19.71 -34.98 -37.51
C GLU A 266 -19.42 -35.57 -38.90
N LYS A 267 -18.14 -35.74 -39.26
CA LYS A 267 -17.74 -36.31 -40.56
C LYS A 267 -18.20 -37.75 -40.79
N ARG A 268 -18.36 -38.54 -39.72
CA ARG A 268 -18.85 -39.94 -39.81
C ARG A 268 -20.37 -39.97 -39.93
N SER A 269 -21.06 -39.11 -39.19
CA SER A 269 -22.51 -38.92 -39.28
C SER A 269 -22.93 -38.43 -40.66
N GLU A 270 -22.23 -37.46 -41.26
CA GLU A 270 -22.47 -36.98 -42.63
C GLU A 270 -22.39 -38.10 -43.68
N LYS A 271 -21.54 -39.10 -43.45
CA LYS A 271 -21.34 -40.25 -44.34
C LYS A 271 -22.25 -41.43 -44.01
N ASN A 272 -23.16 -41.26 -43.05
CA ASN A 272 -24.03 -42.30 -42.51
C ASN A 272 -23.25 -43.57 -42.10
N LYS A 273 -22.07 -43.38 -41.51
CA LYS A 273 -21.19 -44.48 -41.04
C LYS A 273 -21.10 -44.46 -39.52
N GLU A 274 -21.18 -45.64 -38.93
CA GLU A 274 -21.00 -45.81 -37.50
C GLU A 274 -19.57 -45.44 -37.06
N LEU A 275 -19.48 -44.81 -35.89
CA LEU A 275 -18.22 -44.47 -35.23
C LEU A 275 -18.21 -45.10 -33.83
N TYR A 276 -17.20 -45.91 -33.57
CA TYR A 276 -16.98 -46.54 -32.28
C TYR A 276 -15.83 -45.82 -31.55
N ILE A 277 -16.07 -45.41 -30.30
CA ILE A 277 -15.07 -44.74 -29.46
C ILE A 277 -14.79 -45.63 -28.24
N ALA A 278 -13.52 -45.98 -28.03
CA ALA A 278 -13.05 -46.69 -26.85
C ALA A 278 -12.33 -45.71 -25.91
N CYS A 279 -12.95 -45.41 -24.78
CA CYS A 279 -12.34 -44.60 -23.72
C CYS A 279 -11.51 -45.52 -22.81
N LEU A 280 -10.19 -45.36 -22.83
CA LEU A 280 -9.27 -46.10 -21.98
C LEU A 280 -8.80 -45.21 -20.84
N ASP A 281 -9.11 -45.60 -19.61
CA ASP A 281 -8.59 -44.96 -18.41
C ASP A 281 -7.57 -45.88 -17.71
N LEU A 282 -6.45 -45.31 -17.28
CA LEU A 282 -5.34 -46.06 -16.67
C LEU A 282 -5.37 -45.87 -15.16
N LYS A 283 -5.65 -46.94 -14.41
CA LYS A 283 -5.64 -46.90 -12.94
C LYS A 283 -4.24 -46.52 -12.41
N ALA A 284 -4.13 -45.35 -11.79
CA ALA A 284 -2.89 -44.80 -11.22
C ALA A 284 -1.74 -44.74 -12.24
N ALA A 285 -2.01 -44.08 -13.38
CA ALA A 285 -1.13 -44.03 -14.55
C ALA A 285 0.33 -43.64 -14.22
N PHE A 286 0.54 -42.68 -13.31
CA PHE A 286 1.88 -42.19 -12.95
C PHE A 286 2.62 -43.12 -11.98
N ASP A 287 1.90 -43.74 -11.03
CA ASP A 287 2.51 -44.61 -10.02
C ASP A 287 2.91 -45.96 -10.60
N LYS A 288 2.17 -46.44 -11.60
CA LYS A 288 2.40 -47.75 -12.21
C LYS A 288 3.42 -47.76 -13.35
N VAL A 289 4.01 -46.61 -13.71
CA VAL A 289 5.01 -46.57 -14.78
C VAL A 289 6.27 -47.32 -14.34
N PRO A 290 6.69 -48.39 -15.03
CA PRO A 290 7.91 -49.09 -14.66
C PRO A 290 9.12 -48.18 -14.88
N ARG A 291 9.87 -47.89 -13.80
CA ARG A 291 10.98 -46.92 -13.81
C ARG A 291 12.06 -47.23 -14.84
N LYS A 292 12.25 -48.51 -15.17
CA LYS A 292 13.17 -48.94 -16.24
C LYS A 292 12.88 -48.25 -17.58
N TYR A 293 11.60 -48.10 -17.94
CA TYR A 293 11.20 -47.46 -19.20
C TYR A 293 11.32 -45.94 -19.12
N VAL A 294 11.04 -45.34 -17.96
CA VAL A 294 11.29 -43.90 -17.74
C VAL A 294 12.77 -43.57 -17.94
N TRP A 295 13.67 -44.40 -17.41
CA TRP A 295 15.12 -44.17 -17.56
C TRP A 295 15.62 -44.34 -19.00
N LYS A 296 15.02 -45.27 -19.74
CA LYS A 296 15.30 -45.46 -21.17
C LYS A 296 14.79 -44.28 -22.00
N ALA A 297 13.57 -43.83 -21.75
CA ALA A 297 12.99 -42.67 -22.43
C ALA A 297 13.81 -41.39 -22.20
N LEU A 298 14.33 -41.16 -20.99
CA LEU A 298 15.22 -40.03 -20.73
C LEU A 298 16.54 -40.11 -21.51
N GLU A 299 17.07 -41.31 -21.76
CA GLU A 299 18.25 -41.48 -22.63
C GLU A 299 17.93 -41.17 -24.08
N GLU A 300 16.81 -41.70 -24.59
CA GLU A 300 16.34 -41.46 -25.96
C GLU A 300 16.05 -39.97 -26.22
N LEU A 301 15.55 -39.25 -25.21
CA LEU A 301 15.32 -37.80 -25.25
C LEU A 301 16.60 -36.95 -25.11
N GLY A 302 17.78 -37.57 -25.02
CA GLY A 302 19.06 -36.85 -24.94
C GLY A 302 19.30 -36.15 -23.60
N VAL A 303 18.64 -36.58 -22.52
CA VAL A 303 18.78 -35.94 -21.20
C VAL A 303 20.17 -36.20 -20.64
N THR A 304 20.84 -35.14 -20.17
CA THR A 304 22.22 -35.24 -19.68
C THR A 304 22.35 -36.27 -18.54
N PRO A 305 23.46 -37.03 -18.47
CA PRO A 305 23.68 -38.03 -17.42
C PRO A 305 23.61 -37.45 -16.00
N LYS A 306 24.00 -36.19 -15.82
CA LYS A 306 23.92 -35.46 -14.54
C LYS A 306 22.46 -35.26 -14.10
N LEU A 307 21.61 -34.79 -15.01
CA LEU A 307 20.19 -34.58 -14.72
C LEU A 307 19.47 -35.92 -14.49
N LYS A 308 19.77 -36.95 -15.29
CA LYS A 308 19.25 -38.30 -15.08
C LYS A 308 19.61 -38.87 -13.70
N ARG A 309 20.85 -38.69 -13.23
CA ARG A 309 21.27 -39.11 -11.87
C ARG A 309 20.48 -38.38 -10.78
N ASN A 310 20.24 -37.08 -10.94
CA ASN A 310 19.46 -36.29 -9.99
C ASN A 310 17.99 -36.73 -9.94
N ILE A 311 17.37 -36.95 -11.10
CA ILE A 311 15.99 -37.45 -11.19
C ILE A 311 15.87 -38.84 -10.54
N LYS A 312 16.84 -39.72 -10.77
CA LYS A 312 16.90 -41.04 -10.11
C LYS A 312 16.94 -40.89 -8.58
N ARG A 313 17.83 -40.05 -8.05
CA ARG A 313 17.94 -39.79 -6.59
C ARG A 313 16.65 -39.25 -5.97
N ILE A 314 15.92 -38.40 -6.68
CA ILE A 314 14.65 -37.85 -6.18
C ILE A 314 13.57 -38.95 -6.10
N ASN A 315 13.62 -39.94 -6.98
CA ASN A 315 12.60 -40.98 -7.09
C ASN A 315 12.96 -42.32 -6.39
N THR A 316 14.13 -42.46 -5.76
CA THR A 316 14.55 -43.74 -5.16
C THR A 316 13.77 -44.14 -3.90
N ASN A 317 13.18 -43.16 -3.20
CA ASN A 317 12.41 -43.40 -1.95
C ASN A 317 10.94 -42.98 -2.07
N SER A 318 10.46 -42.67 -3.28
CA SER A 318 9.07 -42.26 -3.50
C SER A 318 8.21 -43.47 -3.83
N THR A 319 7.39 -43.91 -2.87
CA THR A 319 6.30 -44.87 -3.12
C THR A 319 4.99 -44.10 -3.25
N GLY A 320 4.30 -44.25 -4.38
CA GLY A 320 2.95 -43.70 -4.56
C GLY A 320 1.97 -44.44 -3.65
N ILE A 321 1.20 -43.71 -2.85
CA ILE A 321 0.10 -44.27 -2.05
C ILE A 321 -1.08 -44.41 -3.01
N VAL A 322 -1.36 -45.64 -3.45
CA VAL A 322 -2.55 -45.96 -4.24
C VAL A 322 -3.51 -46.70 -3.32
N ASN A 323 -4.61 -46.06 -2.92
CA ASN A 323 -5.72 -46.74 -2.26
C ASN A 323 -6.54 -47.58 -3.26
#